data_AF-A0A2E1QB50-F1
#
_entry.id   AF-A0A2E1QB50-F1
#
_cell.length_a   1.000
_cell.length_b   1.000
_cell.length_c   1.000
_cell.angle_alpha   90.00
_cell.angle_beta   90.00
_cell.angle_gamma   90.00
#
_symmetry.space_group_name_H-M   'P 1'
#
loop_
_entity.id
_entity.type
_entity.pdbx_description
1 polymer ?
#
loop_
_entity_poly.entity_id
_entity_poly.type
_entity_poly.pdbx_seq_one_letter_code
_entity_poly.pdbx_strand_id
1 'polypeptide(L)'
;MENMKLTSPLIVTGMHRSGTTLLVKILEKNGVFFGAYQDNNSESIFFQRLNRWLISFNNSYWDNPKSFDTLDNINLDFLISKCNRTIQNKILTLYYFGLKNIFLNNSFSSYDLPWGWKDPLNTFTLDIWSKIFPCISIINIVRNPIDVSCSLINRQSKMKSHDLKSLKKYFNSLVPILSINKGAVFRSFEINTIDDCLILYKKYQDKIKLNNLKNIKQINIKYEDLVNNTEDELIKIYSFCGINNFNLKQDSKLIDKNIANKYNNLDISFDSKLLDLISYDK
;
A
#
# COMPACT_ATOMS: atom_id res chain seq x y z
N MET A 1 -7.73 2.22 33.77
CA MET A 1 -7.31 1.71 32.44
C MET A 1 -8.53 1.83 31.54
N GLU A 2 -8.76 3.03 31.01
CA GLU A 2 -9.97 3.37 30.28
C GLU A 2 -9.61 3.90 28.89
N ASN A 3 -10.46 3.52 27.94
CA ASN A 3 -10.70 4.12 26.63
C ASN A 3 -9.63 3.90 25.54
N MET A 4 -9.74 2.77 24.85
CA MET A 4 -9.36 2.71 23.44
C MET A 4 -10.53 2.23 22.58
N LYS A 5 -11.51 3.10 22.36
CA LYS A 5 -12.34 3.00 21.15
C LYS A 5 -11.52 3.62 20.03
N LEU A 6 -10.61 2.85 19.46
CA LEU A 6 -9.95 3.21 18.22
C LEU A 6 -10.91 2.86 17.11
N THR A 7 -11.38 3.86 16.37
CA THR A 7 -12.30 3.62 15.26
C THR A 7 -11.53 2.80 14.20
N SER A 8 -12.13 1.70 13.75
CA SER A 8 -11.42 0.67 12.99
C SER A 8 -11.02 1.16 11.59
N PRO A 9 -9.72 1.20 11.25
CA PRO A 9 -9.31 1.56 9.90
C PRO A 9 -9.45 0.41 8.90
N LEU A 10 -9.68 0.78 7.65
CA LEU A 10 -9.52 -0.07 6.48
C LEU A 10 -8.12 0.13 5.88
N ILE A 11 -7.31 -0.92 5.83
CA ILE A 11 -5.99 -0.87 5.22
C ILE A 11 -6.05 -1.60 3.88
N VAL A 12 -5.72 -0.89 2.80
CA VAL A 12 -5.52 -1.52 1.49
C VAL A 12 -4.05 -1.88 1.34
N THR A 13 -3.80 -3.18 1.32
CA THR A 13 -2.51 -3.85 1.12
C THR A 13 -2.47 -4.49 -0.26
N GLY A 14 -1.36 -5.13 -0.58
CA GLY A 14 -1.15 -5.82 -1.84
C GLY A 14 0.32 -5.85 -2.15
N MET A 15 0.66 -5.72 -3.43
CA MET A 15 1.96 -5.21 -3.83
C MET A 15 1.83 -3.97 -4.71
N HIS A 16 2.93 -3.28 -4.96
CA HIS A 16 2.94 -2.18 -5.91
C HIS A 16 2.44 -2.66 -7.28
N ARG A 17 1.62 -1.83 -7.95
CA ARG A 17 1.09 -2.07 -9.32
C ARG A 17 0.02 -3.17 -9.44
N SER A 18 -0.54 -3.69 -8.34
CA SER A 18 -1.66 -4.64 -8.37
C SER A 18 -3.06 -4.03 -8.52
N GLY A 19 -3.19 -2.72 -8.72
CA GLY A 19 -4.50 -2.04 -8.84
C GLY A 19 -5.02 -1.42 -7.54
N THR A 20 -4.21 -1.38 -6.48
CA THR A 20 -4.54 -0.73 -5.20
C THR A 20 -5.09 0.70 -5.33
N THR A 21 -4.52 1.53 -6.21
CA THR A 21 -4.99 2.91 -6.44
C THR A 21 -6.40 2.98 -7.04
N LEU A 22 -6.74 2.06 -7.94
CA LEU A 22 -8.09 1.99 -8.52
C LEU A 22 -9.11 1.65 -7.43
N LEU A 23 -8.80 0.64 -6.63
CA LEU A 23 -9.63 0.23 -5.50
C LEU A 23 -9.87 1.38 -4.51
N VAL A 24 -8.81 2.10 -4.11
CA VAL A 24 -8.95 3.26 -3.21
C VAL A 24 -9.87 4.32 -3.80
N LYS A 25 -9.71 4.69 -5.07
CA LYS A 25 -10.57 5.70 -5.71
C LYS A 25 -12.05 5.30 -5.71
N ILE A 26 -12.35 4.02 -5.90
CA ILE A 26 -13.71 3.48 -5.85
C ILE A 26 -14.27 3.58 -4.42
N LEU A 27 -13.48 3.19 -3.42
CA LEU A 27 -13.88 3.28 -2.01
C LEU A 27 -14.08 4.72 -1.53
N GLU A 28 -13.20 5.64 -1.95
CA GLU A 28 -13.31 7.07 -1.65
C GLU A 28 -14.58 7.69 -2.23
N LYS A 29 -14.89 7.35 -3.48
CA LYS A 29 -16.14 7.79 -4.12
C LYS A 29 -17.38 7.33 -3.34
N ASN A 30 -17.29 6.19 -2.65
CA ASN A 30 -18.35 5.62 -1.85
C ASN A 30 -18.22 5.91 -0.34
N GLY A 31 -17.48 6.97 0.02
CA GLY A 31 -17.53 7.56 1.37
C GLY A 31 -16.47 7.06 2.35
N VAL A 32 -15.50 6.25 1.91
CA VAL A 32 -14.35 5.87 2.76
C VAL A 32 -13.27 6.94 2.69
N PHE A 33 -12.86 7.49 3.83
CA PHE A 33 -11.84 8.53 3.88
C PHE A 33 -10.43 7.93 3.95
N PHE A 34 -9.58 8.17 2.94
CA PHE A 34 -8.19 7.69 2.90
C PHE A 34 -7.13 8.74 3.32
N GLY A 35 -7.59 9.89 3.81
CA GLY A 35 -6.75 11.02 4.21
C GLY A 35 -6.84 12.20 3.23
N ALA A 36 -6.73 13.42 3.76
CA ALA A 36 -6.85 14.67 3.01
C ALA A 36 -5.66 14.94 2.09
N TYR A 37 -4.49 14.39 2.43
CA TYR A 37 -3.25 14.56 1.66
C TYR A 37 -2.73 13.21 1.21
N GLN A 38 -2.77 12.98 -0.10
CA GLN A 38 -2.35 11.74 -0.75
C GLN A 38 -1.37 12.03 -1.89
N ASP A 39 -0.54 11.04 -2.21
CA ASP A 39 0.30 11.08 -3.41
C ASP A 39 -0.50 10.70 -4.69
N ASN A 40 0.19 10.69 -5.83
CA ASN A 40 -0.40 10.32 -7.12
C ASN A 40 -0.93 8.86 -7.19
N ASN A 41 -0.56 8.02 -6.22
CA ASN A 41 -0.99 6.63 -6.13
C ASN A 41 -2.09 6.44 -5.07
N SER A 42 -2.69 7.52 -4.56
CA SER A 42 -3.67 7.48 -3.45
C SER A 42 -3.09 6.88 -2.16
N GLU A 43 -1.80 7.13 -1.90
CA GLU A 43 -1.17 6.77 -0.62
C GLU A 43 -1.20 7.97 0.32
N SER A 44 -1.72 7.77 1.52
CA SER A 44 -1.74 8.81 2.55
C SER A 44 -0.31 9.22 2.89
N ILE A 45 0.04 10.51 2.71
CA ILE A 45 1.40 11.01 2.98
C ILE A 45 1.77 10.80 4.46
N PHE A 46 0.79 10.92 5.36
CA PHE A 46 0.98 10.68 6.80
C PHE A 46 1.42 9.24 7.08
N PHE A 47 0.65 8.26 6.63
CA PHE A 47 0.97 6.84 6.86
C PHE A 47 2.16 6.37 6.04
N GLN A 48 2.36 6.87 4.82
CA GLN A 48 3.53 6.57 4.00
C GLN A 48 4.83 7.01 4.70
N ARG A 49 4.84 8.19 5.35
CA ARG A 49 6.00 8.67 6.12
C ARG A 49 6.26 7.82 7.36
N LEU A 50 5.20 7.40 8.06
CA LEU A 50 5.33 6.48 9.20
C LEU A 50 5.85 5.11 8.76
N ASN A 51 5.32 4.53 7.69
CA ASN A 51 5.81 3.27 7.14
C ASN A 51 7.28 3.37 6.72
N ARG A 52 7.68 4.46 6.04
CA ARG A 52 9.08 4.70 5.67
C ARG A 52 9.99 4.80 6.90
N TRP A 53 9.53 5.47 7.96
CA TRP A 53 10.25 5.53 9.22
C TRP A 53 10.38 4.13 9.86
N LEU A 54 9.29 3.35 9.91
CA LEU A 54 9.31 1.98 10.44
C LEU A 54 10.31 1.09 9.69
N ILE A 55 10.18 0.98 8.36
CA ILE A 55 11.03 0.06 7.59
C ILE A 55 12.51 0.46 7.57
N SER A 56 12.83 1.72 7.90
CA SER A 56 14.22 2.17 8.01
C SER A 56 15.00 1.43 9.10
N PHE A 57 14.34 0.91 10.14
CA PHE A 57 14.98 0.14 11.21
C PHE A 57 15.46 -1.26 10.77
N ASN A 58 14.90 -1.80 9.68
CA ASN A 58 15.27 -3.15 9.18
C ASN A 58 16.08 -3.09 7.88
N ASN A 59 16.69 -1.95 7.56
CA ASN A 59 17.40 -1.69 6.29
C ASN A 59 16.54 -2.09 5.09
N SER A 60 15.27 -1.69 5.12
CA SER A 60 14.24 -2.11 4.19
C SER A 60 13.67 -0.91 3.44
N TYR A 61 13.23 -1.15 2.21
CA TYR A 61 12.59 -0.15 1.36
C TYR A 61 11.57 -0.82 0.43
N TRP A 62 10.90 -0.07 -0.45
CA TRP A 62 9.84 -0.63 -1.30
C TRP A 62 10.31 -1.76 -2.23
N ASP A 63 11.58 -1.73 -2.63
CA ASP A 63 12.23 -2.65 -3.57
C ASP A 63 12.82 -3.90 -2.91
N ASN A 64 13.06 -3.85 -1.60
CA ASN A 64 13.46 -5.02 -0.81
C ASN A 64 12.82 -4.96 0.59
N PRO A 65 11.50 -5.12 0.68
CA PRO A 65 10.79 -4.97 1.93
C PRO A 65 11.03 -6.15 2.87
N LYS A 66 11.16 -5.87 4.17
CA LYS A 66 11.30 -6.86 5.24
C LYS A 66 10.24 -6.63 6.32
N SER A 67 9.75 -7.71 6.90
CA SER A 67 8.82 -7.67 8.04
C SER A 67 9.56 -7.45 9.36
N PHE A 68 8.78 -7.30 10.44
CA PHE A 68 9.28 -7.17 11.81
C PHE A 68 9.16 -8.47 12.61
N ASP A 69 9.05 -9.61 11.93
CA ASP A 69 8.76 -10.92 12.56
C ASP A 69 9.89 -11.37 13.50
N THR A 70 11.13 -10.94 13.25
CA THR A 70 12.31 -11.28 14.04
C THR A 70 12.63 -10.26 15.14
N LEU A 71 11.84 -9.18 15.26
CA LEU A 71 12.08 -8.14 16.25
C LEU A 71 11.59 -8.61 17.62
N ASP A 72 12.39 -8.42 18.67
CA ASP A 72 11.95 -8.76 20.02
C ASP A 72 10.78 -7.87 20.49
N ASN A 73 10.06 -8.34 21.51
CA ASN A 73 8.88 -7.63 22.01
C ASN A 73 9.22 -6.23 22.57
N ILE A 74 10.40 -6.07 23.18
CA ILE A 74 10.81 -4.79 23.80
C ILE A 74 10.96 -3.71 22.72
N ASN A 75 11.70 -4.01 21.65
CA ASN A 75 11.91 -3.09 20.53
C ASN A 75 10.61 -2.86 19.75
N LEU A 76 9.80 -3.91 19.58
CA LEU A 76 8.48 -3.80 18.94
C LEU A 76 7.55 -2.86 19.71
N ASP A 77 7.46 -3.01 21.04
CA ASP A 77 6.63 -2.16 21.90
C ASP A 77 7.15 -0.72 21.95
N PHE A 78 8.46 -0.52 21.84
CA PHE A 78 9.05 0.82 21.68
C PHE A 78 8.58 1.50 20.39
N LEU A 79 8.63 0.79 19.25
CA LEU A 79 8.16 1.32 17.96
C LEU A 79 6.66 1.64 18.01
N ILE A 80 5.86 0.73 18.55
CA ILE A 80 4.41 0.92 18.73
C ILE A 80 4.12 2.14 19.60
N SER A 81 4.85 2.31 20.70
CA SER A 81 4.69 3.46 21.60
C SER A 81 4.99 4.78 20.89
N LYS A 82 6.01 4.83 20.02
CA LYS A 82 6.31 6.02 19.21
C LYS A 82 5.22 6.29 18.19
N CYS A 83 4.75 5.28 17.46
CA CYS A 83 3.63 5.42 16.52
C CYS A 83 2.35 5.91 17.21
N ASN A 84 2.01 5.34 18.37
CA ASN A 84 0.84 5.74 19.16
C ASN A 84 0.90 7.21 19.56
N ARG A 85 2.07 7.69 20.03
CA ARG A 85 2.26 9.12 20.34
C ARG A 85 2.06 10.01 19.11
N THR A 86 2.50 9.58 17.92
CA THR A 86 2.25 10.34 16.69
C THR A 86 0.78 10.35 16.28
N ILE A 87 0.08 9.21 16.38
CA ILE A 87 -1.35 9.08 16.09
C ILE A 87 -2.20 9.93 17.04
N GLN A 88 -1.83 9.99 18.31
CA GLN A 88 -2.54 10.76 19.33
C GLN A 88 -2.23 12.27 19.27
N ASN A 89 -1.19 12.68 18.55
CA ASN A 89 -0.79 14.07 18.46
C ASN A 89 -1.71 14.85 17.50
N LYS A 90 -2.56 15.72 18.07
CA LYS A 90 -3.53 16.53 17.32
C LYS A 90 -2.92 17.31 16.16
N ILE A 91 -1.75 17.93 16.35
CA ILE A 91 -1.08 18.71 15.32
C ILE A 91 -0.64 17.81 14.16
N LEU A 92 -0.05 16.65 14.47
CA LEU A 92 0.40 15.72 13.44
C LEU A 92 -0.77 15.08 12.70
N THR A 93 -1.89 14.82 13.36
CA THR A 93 -3.10 14.29 12.70
C THR A 93 -3.69 15.24 11.66
N LEU A 94 -3.36 16.54 11.68
CA LEU A 94 -3.73 17.49 10.62
C LEU A 94 -3.16 17.07 9.26
N TYR A 95 -2.03 16.36 9.22
CA TYR A 95 -1.47 15.81 7.98
C TYR A 95 -2.25 14.60 7.44
N TYR A 96 -3.20 14.05 8.22
CA TYR A 96 -4.11 13.03 7.75
C TYR A 96 -5.51 13.61 7.51
N PHE A 97 -6.10 14.32 8.48
CA PHE A 97 -7.47 14.84 8.37
C PHE A 97 -7.57 16.17 7.60
N GLY A 98 -6.45 16.84 7.33
CA GLY A 98 -6.42 18.15 6.68
C GLY A 98 -6.64 19.32 7.64
N LEU A 99 -6.40 20.54 7.17
CA LEU A 99 -6.56 21.77 7.95
C LEU A 99 -8.00 22.03 8.41
N LYS A 100 -9.01 21.50 7.70
CA LYS A 100 -10.42 21.55 8.13
C LYS A 100 -10.62 20.91 9.51
N ASN A 101 -9.72 20.00 9.90
CA ASN A 101 -9.77 19.33 11.18
C ASN A 101 -9.46 20.22 12.38
N ILE A 102 -8.91 21.43 12.18
CA ILE A 102 -8.73 22.42 13.24
C ILE A 102 -10.09 22.77 13.89
N PHE A 103 -11.15 22.84 13.08
CA PHE A 103 -12.51 23.16 13.54
C PHE A 103 -13.33 21.92 13.91
N LEU A 104 -13.13 20.81 13.20
CA LEU A 104 -13.90 19.57 13.40
C LEU A 104 -13.37 18.73 14.58
N ASN A 105 -12.11 18.94 14.99
CA ASN A 105 -11.46 18.23 16.09
C ASN A 105 -11.58 16.69 15.97
N ASN A 106 -11.55 16.15 14.75
CA ASN A 106 -11.52 14.71 14.54
C ASN A 106 -10.19 14.13 15.02
N SER A 107 -10.26 12.89 15.49
CA SER A 107 -9.10 12.09 15.87
C SER A 107 -9.29 10.66 15.37
N PHE A 108 -8.21 9.89 15.27
CA PHE A 108 -8.31 8.46 14.93
C PHE A 108 -9.10 7.63 15.97
N SER A 109 -9.35 8.18 17.16
CA SER A 109 -10.21 7.57 18.19
C SER A 109 -11.67 8.02 18.14
N SER A 110 -11.99 9.12 17.44
CA SER A 110 -13.32 9.74 17.46
C SER A 110 -13.89 9.98 16.07
N TYR A 111 -13.27 9.43 15.03
CA TYR A 111 -13.74 9.60 13.66
C TYR A 111 -14.77 8.53 13.32
N ASP A 112 -16.02 8.93 13.20
CA ASP A 112 -17.17 8.03 13.09
C ASP A 112 -17.41 7.50 11.67
N LEU A 113 -16.85 8.16 10.65
CA LEU A 113 -16.98 7.74 9.25
C LEU A 113 -15.97 6.64 8.91
N PRO A 114 -16.27 5.75 7.94
CA PRO A 114 -15.30 4.79 7.44
C PRO A 114 -14.03 5.49 6.98
N TRP A 115 -12.88 5.05 7.49
CA TRP A 115 -11.60 5.64 7.16
C TRP A 115 -10.52 4.57 7.02
N GLY A 116 -9.42 4.94 6.40
CA GLY A 116 -8.37 3.99 6.08
C GLY A 116 -7.12 4.62 5.49
N TRP A 117 -6.19 3.78 5.09
CA TRP A 117 -5.07 4.20 4.25
C TRP A 117 -4.63 3.06 3.34
N LYS A 118 -3.91 3.43 2.30
CA LYS A 118 -3.32 2.50 1.35
C LYS A 118 -1.83 2.74 1.31
N ASP A 119 -1.08 1.65 1.39
CA ASP A 119 0.36 1.58 1.15
C ASP A 119 0.72 0.09 1.00
N PRO A 120 1.32 -0.35 -0.12
CA PRO A 120 1.75 -1.74 -0.26
C PRO A 120 2.67 -2.22 0.87
N LEU A 121 3.49 -1.33 1.44
CA LEU A 121 4.38 -1.67 2.56
C LEU A 121 3.65 -2.08 3.83
N ASN A 122 2.35 -1.76 3.95
CA ASN A 122 1.50 -2.25 5.04
C ASN A 122 1.47 -3.78 5.12
N THR A 123 1.72 -4.49 4.02
CA THR A 123 1.89 -5.95 4.02
C THR A 123 3.00 -6.39 5.00
N PHE A 124 4.06 -5.59 5.14
CA PHE A 124 5.22 -5.91 5.98
C PHE A 124 5.18 -5.23 7.35
N THR A 125 4.48 -4.10 7.49
CA THR A 125 4.29 -3.38 8.77
C THR A 125 3.03 -3.78 9.52
N LEU A 126 2.27 -4.76 9.01
CA LEU A 126 0.97 -5.15 9.57
C LEU A 126 1.03 -5.50 11.06
N ASP A 127 2.07 -6.20 11.50
CA ASP A 127 2.28 -6.62 12.89
C ASP A 127 2.30 -5.46 13.88
N ILE A 128 2.76 -4.29 13.43
CA ILE A 128 2.78 -3.06 14.22
C ILE A 128 1.38 -2.42 14.19
N TRP A 129 0.79 -2.31 13.00
CA TRP A 129 -0.51 -1.66 12.84
C TRP A 129 -1.66 -2.41 13.52
N SER A 130 -1.65 -3.75 13.53
CA SER A 130 -2.67 -4.55 14.22
C SER A 130 -2.59 -4.42 15.75
N LYS A 131 -1.40 -4.14 16.31
CA LYS A 131 -1.24 -3.85 17.74
C LYS A 131 -1.68 -2.42 18.08
N ILE A 132 -1.46 -1.47 17.18
CA ILE A 132 -1.92 -0.08 17.33
C ILE A 132 -3.43 0.00 17.22
N PHE A 133 -4.03 -0.65 16.22
CA PHE A 133 -5.46 -0.65 15.94
C PHE A 133 -6.00 -2.09 16.01
N PRO A 134 -6.48 -2.57 17.17
CA PRO A 134 -6.85 -3.99 17.34
C PRO A 134 -7.96 -4.50 16.42
N CYS A 135 -8.80 -3.60 15.90
CA CYS A 135 -9.95 -3.95 15.07
C CYS A 135 -9.73 -3.70 13.57
N ILE A 136 -8.48 -3.60 13.07
CA ILE A 136 -8.26 -3.27 11.64
C ILE A 136 -8.98 -4.22 10.69
N SER A 137 -9.37 -3.68 9.54
CA SER A 137 -9.82 -4.45 8.38
C SER A 137 -8.81 -4.35 7.24
N ILE A 138 -8.53 -5.44 6.54
CA ILE A 138 -7.53 -5.49 5.47
C ILE A 138 -8.17 -5.88 4.14
N ILE A 139 -7.82 -5.16 3.07
CA ILE A 139 -8.08 -5.62 1.71
C ILE A 139 -6.73 -5.85 1.02
N ASN A 140 -6.41 -7.12 0.76
CA ASN A 140 -5.25 -7.49 -0.04
C ASN A 140 -5.68 -7.57 -1.51
N ILE A 141 -5.06 -6.78 -2.39
CA ILE A 141 -5.25 -6.92 -3.84
C ILE A 141 -3.98 -7.44 -4.52
N VAL A 142 -4.14 -8.55 -5.23
CA VAL A 142 -3.11 -9.20 -6.04
C VAL A 142 -3.49 -9.13 -7.51
N ARG A 143 -2.49 -9.21 -8.38
CA ARG A 143 -2.63 -9.18 -9.84
C ARG A 143 -1.66 -10.19 -10.43
N ASN A 144 -1.88 -10.65 -11.66
CA ASN A 144 -0.96 -11.49 -12.40
C ASN A 144 0.51 -11.03 -12.22
N PRO A 145 1.42 -11.92 -11.79
CA PRO A 145 2.80 -11.56 -11.46
C PRO A 145 3.60 -11.03 -12.65
N ILE A 146 3.33 -11.51 -13.87
CA ILE A 146 4.00 -11.05 -15.09
C ILE A 146 3.58 -9.62 -15.41
N ASP A 147 2.27 -9.33 -15.40
CA ASP A 147 1.75 -7.98 -15.61
C ASP A 147 2.33 -6.96 -14.63
N VAL A 148 2.38 -7.34 -13.36
CA VAL A 148 2.92 -6.49 -12.30
C VAL A 148 4.41 -6.24 -12.55
N SER A 149 5.16 -7.27 -12.92
CA SER A 149 6.58 -7.18 -13.25
C SER A 149 6.82 -6.26 -14.44
N CYS A 150 6.08 -6.42 -15.53
CA CYS A 150 6.15 -5.52 -16.70
C CYS A 150 5.81 -4.07 -16.33
N SER A 151 4.77 -3.84 -15.52
CA SER A 151 4.45 -2.50 -15.04
C SER A 151 5.56 -1.91 -14.17
N LEU A 152 6.23 -2.71 -13.34
CA LEU A 152 7.32 -2.27 -12.48
C LEU A 152 8.57 -1.91 -13.30
N ILE A 153 8.94 -2.74 -14.27
CA ILE A 153 10.06 -2.46 -15.18
C ILE A 153 9.82 -1.19 -16.00
N ASN A 154 8.61 -0.99 -16.52
CA ASN A 154 8.27 0.24 -17.21
C ASN A 154 8.29 1.48 -16.29
N ARG A 155 7.95 1.33 -15.00
CA ARG A 155 8.16 2.43 -14.04
C ARG A 155 9.65 2.69 -13.82
N GLN A 156 10.43 1.63 -13.67
CA GLN A 156 11.87 1.71 -13.41
C GLN A 156 12.64 2.36 -14.56
N SER A 157 12.30 2.04 -15.82
CA SER A 157 12.89 2.69 -16.99
C SER A 157 12.65 4.21 -17.00
N LYS A 158 11.42 4.64 -16.66
CA LYS A 158 11.06 6.06 -16.51
C LYS A 158 11.85 6.73 -15.38
N MET A 159 11.94 6.10 -14.20
CA MET A 159 12.71 6.61 -13.07
C MET A 159 14.20 6.71 -13.40
N LYS A 160 14.78 5.70 -14.05
CA LYS A 160 16.18 5.74 -14.54
C LYS A 160 16.40 6.90 -15.51
N SER A 161 15.48 7.11 -16.44
CA SER A 161 15.58 8.24 -17.38
C SER A 161 15.50 9.60 -16.66
N HIS A 162 14.69 9.70 -15.60
CA HIS A 162 14.58 10.90 -14.79
C HIS A 162 15.86 11.17 -14.00
N ASP A 163 16.39 10.16 -13.32
CA ASP A 163 17.65 10.24 -12.57
C ASP A 163 18.82 10.64 -13.49
N LEU A 164 18.92 10.04 -14.68
CA LEU A 164 19.97 10.39 -15.64
C LEU A 164 19.85 11.83 -16.15
N LYS A 165 18.63 12.36 -16.28
CA LYS A 165 18.40 13.77 -16.63
C LYS A 165 18.74 14.71 -15.47
N SER A 166 18.47 14.29 -14.22
CA SER A 166 18.75 15.11 -13.04
C SER A 166 20.24 15.22 -12.73
N LEU A 167 21.08 14.26 -13.14
CA LEU A 167 22.55 14.30 -12.99
C LEU A 167 23.20 15.60 -13.48
N LYS A 168 22.63 16.24 -14.49
CA LYS A 168 23.14 17.51 -15.08
C LYS A 168 22.85 18.75 -14.24
N LYS A 169 22.12 18.64 -13.12
CA LYS A 169 21.77 19.77 -12.26
C LYS A 169 22.85 20.03 -11.22
N TYR A 170 23.25 21.29 -11.08
CA TYR A 170 24.27 21.77 -10.13
C TYR A 170 23.98 21.42 -8.66
N PHE A 171 22.72 21.23 -8.28
CA PHE A 171 22.32 20.91 -6.89
C PHE A 171 22.64 19.47 -6.44
N ASN A 172 23.18 18.61 -7.32
CA ASN A 172 23.52 17.24 -6.97
C ASN A 172 24.76 17.10 -6.06
N SER A 173 25.53 18.18 -5.84
CA SER A 173 26.65 18.19 -4.89
C SER A 173 26.20 18.39 -3.43
N LEU A 174 24.94 18.79 -3.21
CA LEU A 174 24.38 19.05 -1.89
C LEU A 174 23.71 17.81 -1.28
N VAL A 175 24.21 16.61 -1.59
CA VAL A 175 23.67 15.33 -1.09
C VAL A 175 23.44 15.31 0.42
N PRO A 176 24.34 15.85 1.27
CA PRO A 176 24.12 15.88 2.73
C PRO A 176 22.92 16.72 3.18
N ILE A 177 22.43 17.64 2.34
CA ILE A 177 21.29 18.53 2.60
C ILE A 177 20.00 17.96 2.00
N LEU A 178 20.09 16.99 1.09
CA LEU A 178 18.94 16.31 0.53
C LEU A 178 18.29 15.39 1.57
N SER A 179 17.02 15.08 1.35
CA SER A 179 16.27 14.12 2.17
C SER A 179 17.07 12.83 2.36
N ILE A 180 17.21 12.40 3.63
CA ILE A 180 17.94 11.21 4.09
C ILE A 180 17.56 9.94 3.31
N ASN A 181 16.34 9.87 2.76
CA ASN A 181 15.91 8.73 1.95
C ASN A 181 16.30 8.90 0.48
N LYS A 182 17.36 8.16 0.10
CA LYS A 182 17.94 8.01 -1.25
C LYS A 182 18.41 9.30 -1.94
N GLY A 183 18.51 10.44 -1.26
CA GLY A 183 19.18 11.64 -1.80
C GLY A 183 18.66 12.10 -3.17
N ALA A 184 17.34 12.05 -3.39
CA ALA A 184 16.67 12.32 -4.67
C ALA A 184 16.95 11.32 -5.82
N VAL A 185 17.43 10.12 -5.52
CA VAL A 185 17.46 8.99 -6.46
C VAL A 185 16.11 8.27 -6.43
N PHE A 186 15.43 8.22 -7.57
CA PHE A 186 14.10 7.64 -7.66
C PHE A 186 14.10 6.17 -8.07
N ARG A 187 15.07 5.73 -8.88
CA ARG A 187 15.16 4.32 -9.33
C ARG A 187 15.53 3.38 -8.19
N SER A 188 15.01 2.15 -8.26
CA SER A 188 15.61 1.03 -7.51
C SER A 188 16.85 0.51 -8.22
N PHE A 189 17.85 0.09 -7.44
CA PHE A 189 19.04 -0.61 -7.93
C PHE A 189 18.89 -2.14 -7.87
N GLU A 190 17.93 -2.64 -7.10
CA GLU A 190 17.62 -4.06 -6.95
C GLU A 190 16.74 -4.58 -8.09
N ILE A 191 15.82 -3.75 -8.59
CA ILE A 191 14.82 -4.16 -9.58
C ILE A 191 15.23 -3.73 -10.99
N ASN A 192 15.86 -4.63 -11.74
CA ASN A 192 16.34 -4.37 -13.11
C ASN A 192 15.71 -5.30 -14.16
N THR A 193 15.33 -6.51 -13.77
CA THR A 193 14.80 -7.55 -14.64
C THR A 193 13.39 -8.00 -14.21
N ILE A 194 12.72 -8.77 -15.08
CA ILE A 194 11.44 -9.39 -14.72
C ILE A 194 11.63 -10.39 -13.57
N ASP A 195 12.73 -11.13 -13.55
CA ASP A 195 13.04 -12.07 -12.47
C ASP A 195 13.21 -11.36 -11.12
N ASP A 196 13.87 -10.20 -11.07
CA ASP A 196 13.96 -9.38 -9.85
C ASP A 196 12.56 -8.97 -9.36
N CYS A 197 11.68 -8.61 -10.29
CA CYS A 197 10.28 -8.29 -9.97
C CYS A 197 9.50 -9.50 -9.46
N LEU A 198 9.71 -10.69 -10.04
CA LEU A 198 9.06 -11.93 -9.61
C LEU A 198 9.52 -12.34 -8.20
N ILE A 199 10.81 -12.17 -7.89
CA ILE A 199 11.34 -12.39 -6.54
C ILE A 199 10.68 -11.42 -5.55
N LEU A 200 10.55 -10.14 -5.90
CA LEU A 200 9.83 -9.16 -5.08
C LEU A 200 8.35 -9.53 -4.92
N TYR A 201 7.69 -9.94 -6.01
CA TYR A 201 6.29 -10.40 -5.99
C TYR A 201 6.13 -11.55 -5.00
N LYS A 202 6.99 -12.56 -5.09
CA LYS A 202 6.97 -13.73 -4.21
C LYS A 202 7.07 -13.33 -2.74
N LYS A 203 7.95 -12.37 -2.39
CA LYS A 203 8.04 -11.84 -1.01
C LYS A 203 6.72 -11.26 -0.52
N TYR A 204 6.06 -10.47 -1.35
CA TYR A 204 4.75 -9.91 -1.03
C TYR A 204 3.69 -11.01 -0.87
N GLN A 205 3.64 -11.97 -1.79
CA GLN A 205 2.69 -13.07 -1.76
C GLN A 205 2.88 -13.93 -0.50
N ASP A 206 4.11 -14.32 -0.18
CA ASP A 206 4.43 -15.12 1.01
C ASP A 206 4.02 -14.37 2.29
N LYS A 207 4.32 -13.07 2.37
CA LYS A 207 3.91 -12.28 3.55
C LYS A 207 2.40 -12.08 3.63
N ILE A 208 1.69 -11.91 2.50
CA ILE A 208 0.21 -11.89 2.48
C ILE A 208 -0.35 -13.22 2.98
N LYS A 209 0.19 -14.37 2.53
CA LYS A 209 -0.23 -15.70 3.04
C LYS A 209 -0.04 -15.82 4.54
N LEU A 210 1.11 -15.39 5.07
CA LEU A 210 1.37 -15.39 6.51
C LEU A 210 0.41 -14.46 7.28
N ASN A 211 0.14 -13.28 6.74
CA ASN A 211 -0.84 -12.36 7.33
C ASN A 211 -2.26 -12.93 7.29
N ASN A 212 -2.60 -13.69 6.24
CA ASN A 212 -3.91 -14.34 6.12
C ASN A 212 -4.19 -15.38 7.21
N LEU A 213 -3.15 -15.93 7.84
CA LEU A 213 -3.27 -16.85 8.98
C LEU A 213 -3.58 -16.13 10.30
N LYS A 214 -3.46 -14.80 10.34
CA LYS A 214 -3.73 -14.01 11.54
C LYS A 214 -5.23 -13.82 11.72
N ASN A 215 -5.67 -13.75 12.98
CA ASN A 215 -7.07 -13.49 13.34
C ASN A 215 -7.41 -11.99 13.16
N ILE A 216 -7.37 -11.52 11.92
CA ILE A 216 -7.68 -10.14 11.51
C ILE A 216 -8.74 -10.19 10.42
N LYS A 217 -9.72 -9.28 10.46
CA LYS A 217 -10.75 -9.17 9.42
C LYS A 217 -10.08 -8.80 8.09
N GLN A 218 -10.13 -9.69 7.11
CA GLN A 218 -9.44 -9.49 5.84
C GLN A 218 -10.16 -10.13 4.65
N ILE A 219 -9.92 -9.58 3.46
CA ILE A 219 -10.39 -10.11 2.18
C ILE A 219 -9.25 -10.06 1.16
N ASN A 220 -9.14 -11.12 0.35
CA ASN A 220 -8.20 -11.20 -0.77
C ASN A 220 -8.96 -11.04 -2.08
N ILE A 221 -8.43 -10.20 -2.96
CA ILE A 221 -9.04 -9.84 -4.23
C ILE A 221 -8.02 -10.01 -5.35
N LYS A 222 -8.41 -10.70 -6.42
CA LYS A 222 -7.64 -10.70 -7.65
C LYS A 222 -8.10 -9.52 -8.52
N TYR A 223 -7.16 -8.76 -9.03
CA TYR A 223 -7.43 -7.64 -9.92
C TYR A 223 -8.21 -8.06 -11.17
N GLU A 224 -7.93 -9.26 -11.65
CA GLU A 224 -8.55 -9.91 -12.79
C GLU A 224 -10.03 -10.19 -12.53
N ASP A 225 -10.38 -10.68 -11.34
CA ASP A 225 -11.78 -10.89 -10.93
C ASP A 225 -12.52 -9.55 -10.84
N LEU A 226 -11.86 -8.51 -10.31
CA LEU A 226 -12.42 -7.15 -10.26
C LEU A 226 -12.69 -6.57 -11.67
N VAL A 227 -11.91 -6.97 -12.68
CA VAL A 227 -12.09 -6.52 -14.06
C VAL A 227 -13.12 -7.36 -14.82
N ASN A 228 -13.08 -8.69 -14.65
CA ASN A 228 -13.91 -9.63 -15.39
C ASN A 228 -15.32 -9.75 -14.78
N ASN A 229 -15.40 -9.83 -13.45
CA ASN A 229 -16.63 -10.00 -12.66
C ASN A 229 -16.87 -8.76 -11.78
N THR A 230 -16.82 -7.58 -12.40
CA THR A 230 -16.77 -6.29 -11.71
C THR A 230 -17.89 -6.09 -10.69
N GLU A 231 -19.15 -6.31 -11.07
CA GLU A 231 -20.29 -6.01 -10.19
C GLU A 231 -20.28 -6.89 -8.93
N ASP A 232 -20.06 -8.20 -9.09
CA ASP A 232 -20.03 -9.16 -7.99
C ASP A 232 -18.87 -8.90 -7.01
N GLU A 233 -17.66 -8.64 -7.53
CA GLU A 233 -16.52 -8.33 -6.68
C GLU A 233 -16.69 -6.96 -5.99
N LEU A 234 -17.30 -5.96 -6.63
CA LEU A 234 -17.62 -4.69 -5.97
C LEU A 234 -18.64 -4.87 -4.84
N ILE A 235 -19.70 -5.66 -5.03
CA ILE A 235 -20.69 -5.96 -3.97
C ILE A 235 -20.00 -6.63 -2.76
N LYS A 236 -19.10 -7.59 -3.03
CA LYS A 236 -18.31 -8.27 -2.01
C LYS A 236 -17.39 -7.32 -1.25
N ILE A 237 -16.72 -6.39 -1.94
CA ILE A 237 -15.90 -5.34 -1.32
C ILE A 237 -16.76 -4.41 -0.46
N TYR A 238 -17.89 -3.94 -0.99
CA TYR A 238 -18.76 -3.00 -0.30
C TYR A 238 -19.38 -3.62 0.96
N SER A 239 -19.82 -4.88 0.88
CA SER A 239 -20.32 -5.61 2.06
C SER A 239 -19.23 -5.79 3.12
N PHE A 240 -17.99 -6.11 2.71
CA PHE A 240 -16.85 -6.19 3.61
C PHE A 240 -16.55 -4.86 4.31
N CYS A 241 -16.62 -3.75 3.57
CA CYS A 241 -16.40 -2.39 4.07
C CYS A 241 -17.59 -1.78 4.84
N GLY A 242 -18.78 -2.41 4.81
CA GLY A 242 -19.99 -1.84 5.38
C GLY A 242 -20.54 -0.63 4.60
N ILE A 243 -20.27 -0.56 3.30
CA ILE A 243 -20.76 0.50 2.41
C ILE A 243 -22.15 0.10 1.92
N ASN A 244 -23.17 0.87 2.33
CA ASN A 244 -24.57 0.58 2.01
C ASN A 244 -25.14 1.44 0.87
N ASN A 245 -24.56 2.61 0.61
CA ASN A 245 -25.03 3.54 -0.41
C ASN A 245 -24.00 3.66 -1.53
N PHE A 246 -24.19 2.88 -2.60
CA PHE A 246 -23.28 2.82 -3.74
C PHE A 246 -24.05 2.77 -5.06
N ASN A 247 -23.39 3.16 -6.15
CA ASN A 247 -23.96 3.10 -7.49
C ASN A 247 -23.11 2.19 -8.39
N LEU A 248 -23.46 0.90 -8.42
CA LEU A 248 -22.71 -0.13 -9.16
C LEU A 248 -22.48 0.23 -10.63
N LYS A 249 -23.49 0.77 -11.32
CA LYS A 249 -23.37 1.14 -12.73
C LYS A 249 -22.34 2.24 -12.95
N GLN A 250 -22.26 3.22 -12.05
CA GLN A 250 -21.30 4.31 -12.15
C GLN A 250 -19.90 3.89 -11.68
N ASP A 251 -19.81 3.02 -10.68
CA ASP A 251 -18.53 2.54 -10.16
C ASP A 251 -17.85 1.57 -11.12
N SER A 252 -18.63 0.70 -11.77
CA SER A 252 -18.14 -0.22 -12.79
C SER A 252 -17.49 0.51 -13.97
N LYS A 253 -17.94 1.73 -14.29
CA LYS A 253 -17.34 2.57 -15.35
C LYS A 253 -15.94 3.08 -15.01
N LEU A 254 -15.53 3.09 -13.74
CA LEU A 254 -14.19 3.48 -13.33
C LEU A 254 -13.15 2.39 -13.63
N ILE A 255 -13.60 1.15 -13.85
CA ILE A 255 -12.74 0.00 -14.10
C ILE A 255 -12.57 -0.15 -15.61
N ASP A 256 -11.38 0.17 -16.09
CA ASP A 256 -11.01 -0.03 -17.50
C ASP A 256 -10.68 -1.50 -17.75
N LYS A 257 -11.58 -2.18 -18.48
CA LYS A 257 -11.46 -3.60 -18.81
C LYS A 257 -10.26 -3.93 -19.69
N ASN A 258 -9.73 -2.95 -20.42
CA ASN A 258 -8.58 -3.18 -21.31
C ASN A 258 -7.25 -3.30 -20.54
N ILE A 259 -7.22 -2.96 -19.26
CA ILE A 259 -5.99 -2.98 -18.46
C ILE A 259 -5.57 -4.40 -18.09
N ALA A 260 -6.51 -5.35 -17.95
CA ALA A 260 -6.20 -6.72 -17.51
C ALA A 260 -5.25 -7.43 -18.47
N ASN A 261 -5.36 -7.20 -19.79
CA ASN A 261 -4.56 -7.90 -20.80
C ASN A 261 -3.43 -7.05 -21.39
N LYS A 262 -3.03 -5.98 -20.68
CA LYS A 262 -2.14 -4.94 -21.22
C LYS A 262 -0.78 -5.49 -21.69
N TYR A 263 -0.27 -6.54 -21.06
CA TYR A 263 1.06 -7.09 -21.35
C TYR A 263 1.04 -8.50 -21.94
N ASN A 264 -0.13 -9.06 -22.25
CA ASN A 264 -0.28 -10.44 -22.74
C ASN A 264 0.43 -10.71 -24.09
N ASN A 265 0.65 -9.68 -24.90
CA ASN A 265 1.20 -9.80 -26.25
C ASN A 265 2.70 -9.46 -26.34
N LEU A 266 3.39 -9.33 -25.21
CA LEU A 266 4.83 -9.07 -25.20
C LEU A 266 5.61 -10.38 -25.08
N ASP A 267 6.62 -10.55 -25.93
CA ASP A 267 7.64 -11.57 -25.73
C ASP A 267 8.51 -11.16 -24.52
N ILE A 268 8.28 -11.82 -23.39
CA ILE A 268 8.93 -11.51 -22.12
C ILE A 268 9.84 -12.69 -21.76
N SER A 269 11.14 -12.41 -21.59
CA SER A 269 12.10 -13.37 -21.07
C SER A 269 12.09 -13.35 -19.53
N PHE A 270 11.86 -14.50 -18.91
CA PHE A 270 11.94 -14.71 -17.46
C PHE A 270 12.16 -16.18 -17.13
N ASP A 271 12.63 -16.49 -15.92
CA ASP A 271 12.76 -17.87 -15.45
C ASP A 271 11.38 -18.44 -15.06
N SER A 272 10.88 -19.38 -15.87
CA SER A 272 9.64 -20.11 -15.60
C SER A 272 9.58 -20.75 -14.20
N LYS A 273 10.71 -21.19 -13.64
CA LYS A 273 10.75 -21.79 -12.30
C LYS A 273 10.41 -20.77 -11.22
N LEU A 274 10.80 -19.51 -11.38
CA LEU A 274 10.46 -18.44 -10.44
C LEU A 274 8.95 -18.15 -10.46
N LEU A 275 8.35 -18.19 -11.65
CA LEU A 275 6.91 -18.03 -11.79
C LEU A 275 6.15 -19.20 -11.16
N ASP A 276 6.61 -20.43 -11.34
CA ASP A 276 5.98 -21.63 -10.75
C ASP A 276 6.02 -21.62 -9.21
N LEU A 277 7.01 -20.94 -8.60
CA LEU A 277 7.09 -20.73 -7.16
C LEU A 277 6.06 -19.72 -6.63
N ILE A 278 5.46 -18.90 -7.51
CA ILE A 278 4.41 -17.95 -7.17
C ILE A 278 3.08 -18.66 -7.36
N SER A 279 2.43 -19.04 -6.25
CA SER A 279 1.13 -19.71 -6.28
C SER A 279 0.00 -18.69 -6.53
N TYR A 280 0.02 -18.10 -7.71
CA TYR A 280 -1.06 -17.28 -8.23
C TYR A 280 -1.88 -18.22 -9.11
N ASP A 281 -3.02 -18.72 -8.62
CA ASP A 281 -3.78 -19.74 -9.36
C ASP A 281 -4.05 -19.27 -10.79
N LYS A 282 -3.74 -20.16 -11.74
CA LYS A 282 -4.07 -20.04 -13.17
C LYS A 282 -5.59 -20.07 -13.38
#